data_AF-A0A8R7QQP8-F1
#
_entry.id   AF-A0A8R7QQP8-F1
#
_cell.length_a   1.000
_cell.length_b   1.000
_cell.length_c   1.000
_cell.angle_alpha   90.00
_cell.angle_beta   90.00
_cell.angle_gamma   90.00
#
_symmetry.space_group_name_H-M   'P 1'
#
loop_
_entity.id
_entity.type
_entity.pdbx_description
1 polymer ?
#
loop_
_entity_poly.entity_id
_entity_poly.type
_entity_poly.pdbx_seq_one_letter_code
_entity_poly.pdbx_strand_id
1 'polypeptide(L)'
;MEQLKGLLVLDLSSNNLSGGIPQFLGNLKGISALNLSFNSFEGEVPKHGAFLNATAISITGNDGLCGGIPQLKLPPCSNHTIKKASRKLVVIISICSATLFITLVFALFIFYYRSRKMKSSIQIALTSEQYMRFSYAELFNATNGFASENLIGAGSFCSVYKGSMRSNDQQVVVAVKVLNLKRRGASQSFIAECETLRCARHRNLVKILTVCSSIDFEGHDFKALVYEFLPNGNLDEWLHQQIMGGGGGGGGVNTRQ
;
A
#
# COMPACT_ATOMS: atom_id res chain seq x y z
N MET A 1 37.95 -33.83 34.50
CA MET A 1 37.89 -35.28 34.17
C MET A 1 39.28 -35.79 33.75
N GLU A 2 40.36 -35.48 34.48
CA GLU A 2 41.74 -35.81 34.07
C GLU A 2 42.28 -37.14 34.64
N GLN A 3 41.43 -38.04 35.14
CA GLN A 3 41.89 -39.22 35.89
C GLN A 3 41.21 -40.54 35.53
N LEU A 4 40.88 -40.75 34.25
CA LEU A 4 40.46 -42.08 33.77
C LEU A 4 41.70 -42.93 33.44
N LYS A 5 42.43 -43.37 34.48
CA LYS A 5 43.70 -44.12 34.34
C LYS A 5 43.55 -45.60 33.96
N GLY A 6 42.32 -46.11 33.87
CA GLY A 6 42.03 -47.52 33.55
C GLY A 6 41.07 -47.70 32.38
N LEU A 7 40.74 -46.64 31.64
CA LEU A 7 39.81 -46.73 30.52
C LEU A 7 40.52 -47.28 29.27
N LEU A 8 40.16 -48.52 28.90
CA LEU A 8 40.73 -49.20 27.73
C LEU A 8 39.93 -48.97 26.45
N VAL A 9 38.60 -48.84 26.57
CA VAL A 9 37.69 -48.70 25.42
C VAL A 9 36.72 -47.55 25.69
N LEU A 10 36.58 -46.64 24.74
CA LEU A 10 35.58 -45.58 24.74
C LEU A 10 34.84 -45.60 23.39
N ASP A 11 33.55 -45.92 23.43
CA ASP A 11 32.68 -45.86 22.25
C ASP A 11 31.63 -44.75 22.41
N LEU A 12 31.71 -43.77 21.52
CA LEU A 12 30.78 -42.64 21.40
C LEU A 12 30.15 -42.60 19.99
N SER A 13 30.21 -43.71 19.25
CA SER A 13 29.73 -43.75 17.88
C SER A 13 28.22 -43.61 17.77
N SER A 14 27.75 -43.21 16.58
CA SER A 14 26.31 -43.14 16.25
C SER A 14 25.52 -42.23 17.18
N ASN A 15 26.09 -41.06 17.48
CA ASN A 15 25.44 -40.02 18.25
C ASN A 15 25.33 -38.74 17.41
N ASN A 16 24.70 -37.71 17.96
CA ASN A 16 24.62 -36.39 17.31
C ASN A 16 25.61 -35.39 17.93
N LEU A 17 26.82 -35.87 18.29
CA LEU A 17 27.84 -35.00 18.86
C LEU A 17 28.42 -34.12 17.77
N SER A 18 28.58 -32.83 18.04
CA SER A 18 29.05 -31.83 17.06
C SER A 18 30.17 -30.95 17.63
N GLY A 19 30.79 -30.17 16.74
CA GLY A 19 31.94 -29.32 17.07
C GLY A 19 33.29 -30.03 16.96
N GLY A 20 34.34 -29.43 17.50
CA GLY A 20 35.70 -29.97 17.45
C GLY A 20 35.92 -31.17 18.37
N ILE A 21 36.76 -32.12 17.93
CA ILE A 21 37.21 -33.23 18.78
C ILE A 21 37.98 -32.66 19.99
N PRO A 22 37.52 -32.89 21.23
CA PRO A 22 38.19 -32.34 22.40
C PRO A 22 39.62 -32.88 22.58
N GLN A 23 40.58 -31.98 22.77
CA GLN A 23 42.01 -32.31 22.87
C GLN A 23 42.34 -33.27 24.03
N PHE A 24 41.52 -33.26 25.09
CA PHE A 24 41.69 -34.15 26.25
C PHE A 24 41.53 -35.63 25.91
N LEU A 25 40.77 -35.98 24.85
CA LEU A 25 40.62 -37.37 24.41
C LEU A 25 41.97 -37.96 23.97
N GLY A 26 42.86 -37.11 23.43
CA GLY A 26 44.22 -37.52 23.10
C GLY A 26 45.07 -37.78 24.35
N ASN A 27 44.74 -37.16 25.49
CA ASN A 27 45.51 -37.29 26.73
C ASN A 27 45.10 -38.51 27.58
N LEU A 28 44.11 -39.29 27.17
CA LEU A 28 43.69 -40.51 27.86
C LEU A 28 44.76 -41.60 27.75
N LYS A 29 45.47 -41.84 28.86
CA LYS A 29 46.52 -42.86 28.95
C LYS A 29 45.90 -44.25 29.08
N GLY A 30 46.33 -45.20 28.25
CA GLY A 30 45.90 -46.60 28.29
C GLY A 30 44.74 -46.96 27.37
N ILE A 31 44.16 -46.00 26.65
CA ILE A 31 43.08 -46.28 25.71
C ILE A 31 43.59 -47.11 24.53
N SER A 32 42.93 -48.24 24.32
CA SER A 32 43.24 -49.22 23.27
C SER A 32 42.26 -49.12 22.10
N ALA A 33 41.02 -48.66 22.35
CA ALA A 33 40.03 -48.42 21.31
C ALA A 33 39.19 -47.16 21.60
N LEU A 34 39.13 -46.24 20.64
CA LEU A 34 38.34 -45.01 20.70
C LEU A 34 37.46 -44.90 19.44
N ASN A 35 36.15 -45.02 19.60
CA ASN A 35 35.20 -44.95 18.51
C ASN A 35 34.38 -43.66 18.58
N LEU A 36 34.60 -42.76 17.63
CA LEU A 36 33.90 -41.48 17.45
C LEU A 36 33.10 -41.46 16.13
N SER A 37 32.93 -42.62 15.48
CA SER A 37 32.33 -42.71 14.15
C SER A 37 30.84 -42.30 14.15
N PHE A 38 30.34 -41.90 12.98
CA PHE A 38 28.92 -41.54 12.77
C PHE A 38 28.43 -40.47 13.76
N ASN A 39 29.09 -39.32 13.77
CA ASN A 39 28.73 -38.13 14.52
C ASN A 39 28.81 -36.91 13.58
N SER A 40 28.72 -35.69 14.13
CA SER A 40 28.86 -34.42 13.40
C SER A 40 30.12 -33.65 13.83
N PHE A 41 31.22 -34.35 14.15
CA PHE A 41 32.47 -33.68 14.50
C PHE A 41 33.10 -32.95 13.31
N GLU A 42 33.68 -31.79 13.58
CA GLU A 42 34.28 -30.91 12.57
C GLU A 42 35.66 -30.37 12.99
N GLY A 43 36.48 -29.98 12.02
CA GLY A 43 37.80 -29.38 12.27
C GLY A 43 38.97 -30.37 12.34
N GLU A 44 40.12 -29.89 12.82
CA GLU A 44 41.37 -30.65 12.78
C GLU A 44 41.38 -31.79 13.81
N VAL A 45 41.68 -33.01 13.34
CA VAL A 45 41.89 -34.17 14.22
C VAL A 45 43.20 -34.00 14.99
N PRO A 46 43.20 -34.19 16.33
CA PRO A 46 44.41 -34.10 17.15
C PRO A 46 45.55 -35.01 16.65
N LYS A 47 46.80 -34.57 16.79
CA LYS A 47 47.99 -35.30 16.33
C LYS A 47 48.82 -35.84 17.51
N HIS A 48 48.14 -36.22 18.60
CA HIS A 48 48.78 -36.72 19.81
C HIS A 48 47.98 -37.84 20.49
N GLY A 49 48.69 -38.64 21.28
CA GLY A 49 48.13 -39.72 22.09
C GLY A 49 47.35 -40.74 21.27
N ALA A 50 46.10 -41.03 21.65
CA ALA A 50 45.27 -42.03 20.98
C ALA A 50 45.14 -41.79 19.46
N PHE A 51 45.13 -40.53 19.03
CA PHE A 51 44.96 -40.14 17.63
C PHE A 51 46.21 -40.36 16.76
N LEU A 52 47.34 -40.78 17.34
CA LEU A 52 48.53 -41.21 16.59
C LEU A 52 48.42 -42.66 16.08
N ASN A 53 47.47 -43.44 16.62
CA ASN A 53 47.30 -44.85 16.27
C ASN A 53 46.01 -45.07 15.47
N ALA A 54 46.12 -45.07 14.14
CA ALA A 54 44.98 -45.19 13.23
C ALA A 54 44.17 -46.50 13.38
N THR A 55 44.77 -47.57 13.90
CA THR A 55 44.04 -48.83 14.17
C THR A 55 43.28 -48.82 15.49
N ALA A 56 43.65 -47.93 16.43
CA ALA A 56 42.98 -47.79 17.71
C ALA A 56 41.83 -46.76 17.68
N ILE A 57 41.66 -46.02 16.58
CA ILE A 57 40.65 -44.96 16.45
C ILE A 57 39.72 -45.17 15.26
N SER A 58 38.44 -44.89 15.46
CA SER A 58 37.43 -44.87 14.40
C SER A 58 36.74 -43.52 14.37
N ILE A 59 36.90 -42.77 13.28
CA ILE A 59 36.35 -41.41 13.09
C ILE A 59 35.49 -41.30 11.83
N THR A 60 35.23 -42.43 11.17
CA THR A 60 34.46 -42.52 9.92
C THR A 60 33.05 -41.94 10.08
N GLY A 61 32.50 -41.33 9.02
CA GLY A 61 31.15 -40.76 9.07
C GLY A 61 31.07 -39.44 9.84
N ASN A 62 32.18 -38.68 9.90
CA ASN A 62 32.22 -37.30 10.34
C ASN A 62 32.80 -36.43 9.21
N ASP A 63 31.92 -35.93 8.33
CA ASP A 63 32.34 -35.29 7.07
C ASP A 63 33.08 -33.94 7.27
N GLY A 64 32.94 -33.33 8.45
CA GLY A 64 33.58 -32.06 8.80
C GLY A 64 35.04 -32.20 9.27
N LEU A 65 35.56 -33.42 9.43
CA LEU A 65 36.93 -33.63 9.93
C LEU A 65 37.99 -33.41 8.84
N CYS A 66 39.09 -32.78 9.24
CA CYS A 66 40.25 -32.53 8.38
C CYS A 66 41.56 -32.77 9.13
N GLY A 67 42.68 -32.85 8.41
CA GLY A 67 44.02 -32.95 9.00
C GLY A 67 44.32 -34.30 9.66
N GLY A 68 44.86 -34.28 10.89
CA GLY A 68 45.30 -35.50 11.57
C GLY A 68 46.55 -36.16 10.97
N ILE A 69 46.78 -37.43 11.32
CA ILE A 69 47.88 -38.23 10.78
C ILE A 69 47.55 -38.73 9.35
N PRO A 70 48.54 -38.91 8.46
CA PRO A 70 48.30 -39.31 7.07
C PRO A 70 47.49 -40.60 6.88
N GLN A 71 47.58 -41.52 7.83
CA GLN A 71 46.90 -42.82 7.80
C GLN A 71 45.37 -42.70 7.86
N LEU A 72 44.84 -41.58 8.38
CA LEU A 72 43.40 -41.32 8.46
C LEU A 72 42.78 -40.87 7.13
N LYS A 73 43.60 -40.54 6.12
CA LYS A 73 43.17 -40.12 4.77
C LYS A 73 42.16 -38.96 4.75
N LEU A 74 42.27 -38.04 5.71
CA LEU A 74 41.41 -36.85 5.77
C LEU A 74 41.93 -35.75 4.84
N PRO A 75 41.03 -34.88 4.34
CA PRO A 75 41.44 -33.70 3.57
C PRO A 75 42.29 -32.74 4.44
N PRO A 76 43.20 -31.96 3.84
CA PRO A 76 43.92 -30.92 4.57
C PRO A 76 42.94 -29.85 5.08
N CYS A 77 43.16 -29.35 6.30
CA CYS A 77 42.32 -28.28 6.83
C CYS A 77 42.53 -27.00 6.02
N SER A 78 41.43 -26.41 5.55
CA SER A 78 41.45 -25.14 4.86
C SER A 78 41.75 -24.03 5.87
N ASN A 79 42.92 -23.41 5.77
CA ASN A 79 43.22 -22.16 6.47
C ASN A 79 42.43 -21.02 5.81
N HIS A 80 41.11 -21.05 5.96
CA HIS A 80 40.26 -19.89 5.72
C HIS A 80 40.57 -18.87 6.82
N THR A 81 41.69 -18.16 6.66
CA THR A 81 41.85 -16.88 7.33
C THR A 81 40.72 -16.01 6.81
N ILE A 82 39.64 -15.90 7.59
CA ILE A 82 38.66 -14.84 7.40
C ILE A 82 39.46 -13.55 7.56
N LYS A 83 39.93 -12.98 6.45
CA LYS A 83 40.50 -11.63 6.44
C LYS A 83 39.38 -10.75 6.97
N LYS A 84 39.47 -10.33 8.24
CA LYS A 84 38.53 -9.38 8.84
C LYS A 84 38.40 -8.22 7.86
N ALA A 85 37.20 -8.02 7.32
CA ALA A 85 36.90 -6.89 6.47
C ALA A 85 37.39 -5.62 7.19
N SER A 86 38.12 -4.76 6.48
CA SER A 86 38.62 -3.52 7.09
C SER A 86 37.43 -2.74 7.65
N ARG A 87 37.58 -2.11 8.83
CA ARG A 87 36.46 -1.35 9.45
C ARG A 87 35.86 -0.32 8.47
N LYS A 88 36.67 0.22 7.56
CA LYS A 88 36.23 1.12 6.48
C LYS A 88 35.25 0.44 5.52
N LEU A 89 35.52 -0.80 5.11
CA LEU A 89 34.63 -1.55 4.22
C LEU A 89 33.29 -1.88 4.89
N VAL A 90 33.32 -2.28 6.18
CA VAL A 90 32.11 -2.58 6.95
C VAL A 90 31.22 -1.35 7.11
N VAL A 91 31.81 -0.18 7.40
CA VAL A 91 31.08 1.09 7.50
C VAL A 91 30.45 1.48 6.16
N ILE A 92 31.18 1.33 5.04
CA ILE A 92 30.64 1.63 3.71
C ILE A 92 29.44 0.73 3.38
N ILE A 93 29.56 -0.58 3.62
CA ILE A 93 28.46 -1.53 3.39
C ILE A 93 27.25 -1.17 4.25
N SER A 94 27.47 -0.79 5.52
CA SER A 94 26.39 -0.38 6.43
C SER A 94 25.69 0.91 6.00
N ILE A 95 26.41 1.87 5.42
CA ILE A 95 25.81 3.11 4.91
C ILE A 95 24.99 2.81 3.65
N CYS A 96 25.56 2.04 2.71
CA CYS A 96 24.87 1.67 1.48
C CYS A 96 23.60 0.85 1.73
N SER A 97 23.61 -0.06 2.72
CA SER A 97 22.41 -0.83 3.06
C SER A 97 21.33 0.05 3.70
N ALA A 98 21.71 0.98 4.58
CA ALA A 98 20.77 1.92 5.19
C ALA A 98 20.13 2.85 4.15
N THR A 99 20.90 3.38 3.19
CA THR A 99 20.36 4.26 2.15
C THR A 99 19.41 3.53 1.21
N LEU A 100 19.74 2.29 0.80
CA LEU A 100 18.85 1.45 -0.01
C LEU A 100 17.55 1.10 0.72
N PHE A 101 17.61 0.84 2.02
CA PHE A 101 16.41 0.57 2.82
C PHE A 101 15.51 1.80 2.91
N ILE A 102 16.08 2.98 3.16
CA ILE A 102 15.32 4.24 3.24
C ILE A 102 14.64 4.56 1.90
N THR A 103 15.36 4.42 0.78
CA THR A 103 14.76 4.69 -0.55
C THR A 103 13.65 3.71 -0.89
N LEU A 104 13.80 2.43 -0.54
CA LEU A 104 12.74 1.42 -0.71
C LEU A 104 11.50 1.78 0.11
N VAL A 105 11.66 2.13 1.38
CA VAL A 105 10.53 2.53 2.25
C VAL A 105 9.83 3.77 1.70
N PHE A 106 10.58 4.77 1.24
CA PHE A 106 10.02 5.98 0.65
C PHE A 106 9.27 5.69 -0.66
N ALA A 107 9.81 4.80 -1.51
CA ALA A 107 9.15 4.35 -2.73
C ALA A 107 7.86 3.58 -2.43
N LEU A 108 7.87 2.68 -1.45
CA LEU A 108 6.69 1.95 -0.99
C LEU A 108 5.63 2.88 -0.38
N PHE A 109 6.06 3.90 0.35
CA PHE A 109 5.18 4.94 0.88
C PHE A 109 4.53 5.72 -0.27
N ILE A 110 5.30 6.23 -1.23
CA ILE A 110 4.75 6.89 -2.42
C ILE A 110 3.81 5.96 -3.18
N PHE A 111 4.19 4.70 -3.38
CA PHE A 111 3.35 3.71 -4.04
C PHE A 111 2.04 3.51 -3.26
N TYR A 112 2.10 3.32 -1.95
CA TYR A 112 0.92 3.21 -1.09
C TYR A 112 -0.01 4.42 -1.21
N TYR A 113 0.54 5.64 -1.18
CA TYR A 113 -0.23 6.86 -1.33
C TYR A 113 -0.83 7.00 -2.74
N ARG A 114 -0.08 6.65 -3.79
CA ARG A 114 -0.59 6.64 -5.18
C ARG A 114 -1.64 5.57 -5.38
N SER A 115 -1.47 4.38 -4.82
CA SER A 115 -2.44 3.29 -4.86
C SER A 115 -3.71 3.63 -4.09
N ARG A 116 -3.63 4.37 -2.98
CA ARG A 116 -4.82 4.92 -2.31
C ARG A 116 -5.54 5.94 -3.18
N LYS A 117 -4.82 6.86 -3.83
CA LYS A 117 -5.41 7.82 -4.78
C LYS A 117 -6.07 7.10 -5.98
N MET A 118 -5.43 6.05 -6.49
CA MET A 118 -5.94 5.25 -7.62
C MET A 118 -7.14 4.38 -7.23
N LYS A 119 -7.19 3.81 -6.02
CA LYS A 119 -8.37 3.09 -5.53
C LYS A 119 -9.58 4.01 -5.36
N SER A 120 -9.37 5.28 -4.98
CA SER A 120 -10.43 6.29 -4.95
C SER A 120 -10.95 6.61 -6.36
N SER A 121 -10.08 6.70 -7.38
CA SER A 121 -10.52 6.92 -8.77
C SER A 121 -11.13 5.67 -9.42
N ILE A 122 -10.67 4.47 -9.05
CA ILE A 122 -11.19 3.19 -9.54
C ILE A 122 -12.55 2.86 -8.92
N GLN A 123 -12.79 3.18 -7.64
CA GLN A 123 -14.14 3.04 -7.07
C GLN A 123 -15.16 3.98 -7.73
N ILE A 124 -14.76 5.18 -8.14
CA ILE A 124 -15.60 6.09 -8.93
C ILE A 124 -15.88 5.51 -10.33
N ALA A 125 -14.97 4.71 -10.89
CA ALA A 125 -15.13 4.07 -12.18
C ALA A 125 -15.97 2.78 -12.14
N LEU A 126 -15.88 1.98 -11.07
CA LEU A 126 -16.48 0.63 -10.96
C LEU A 126 -17.93 0.58 -10.47
N THR A 127 -18.52 1.68 -10.00
CA THR A 127 -19.92 1.71 -9.53
C THR A 127 -20.91 2.33 -10.53
N SER A 128 -20.57 2.41 -11.82
CA SER A 128 -21.39 3.11 -12.83
C SER A 128 -22.53 2.32 -13.46
N GLU A 129 -22.77 1.08 -13.04
CA GLU A 129 -23.78 0.21 -13.67
C GLU A 129 -25.25 0.61 -13.41
N GLN A 130 -25.54 1.66 -12.64
CA GLN A 130 -26.93 2.11 -12.38
C GLN A 130 -27.18 3.63 -12.43
N TYR A 131 -26.21 4.44 -12.87
CA TYR A 131 -26.41 5.90 -13.00
C TYR A 131 -26.24 6.32 -14.46
N MET A 132 -27.29 6.91 -15.04
CA MET A 132 -27.28 7.52 -16.38
C MET A 132 -26.16 8.58 -16.41
N ARG A 133 -25.08 8.34 -17.17
CA ARG A 133 -23.97 9.29 -17.30
C ARG A 133 -24.32 10.32 -18.37
N PHE A 134 -24.53 11.58 -17.98
CA PHE A 134 -24.66 12.68 -18.94
C PHE A 134 -23.30 13.29 -19.25
N SER A 135 -23.05 13.48 -20.53
CA SER A 135 -21.97 14.30 -21.08
C SER A 135 -22.23 15.79 -20.84
N TYR A 136 -21.18 16.60 -20.93
CA TYR A 136 -21.32 18.06 -20.91
C TYR A 136 -22.30 18.56 -21.99
N ALA A 137 -22.21 18.01 -23.20
CA ALA A 137 -23.07 18.40 -24.33
C ALA A 137 -24.56 18.14 -24.06
N GLU A 138 -24.90 17.03 -23.40
CA GLU A 138 -26.29 16.74 -23.03
C GLU A 138 -26.81 17.73 -21.98
N LEU A 139 -26.01 18.06 -20.97
CA LEU A 139 -26.39 19.06 -19.96
C LEU A 139 -26.48 20.47 -20.55
N PHE A 140 -25.56 20.81 -21.45
CA PHE A 140 -25.57 22.06 -22.19
C PHE A 140 -26.86 22.19 -23.00
N ASN A 141 -27.21 21.18 -23.80
CA ASN A 141 -28.44 21.18 -24.58
C ASN A 141 -29.70 21.20 -23.70
N ALA A 142 -29.72 20.40 -22.62
CA ALA A 142 -30.86 20.31 -21.71
C ALA A 142 -31.16 21.64 -21.01
N THR A 143 -30.15 22.49 -20.83
CA THR A 143 -30.26 23.79 -20.13
C THR A 143 -30.26 24.99 -21.08
N ASN A 144 -30.39 24.76 -22.39
CA ASN A 144 -30.28 25.79 -23.43
C ASN A 144 -28.97 26.60 -23.33
N GLY A 145 -27.84 25.90 -23.18
CA GLY A 145 -26.52 26.50 -23.02
C GLY A 145 -26.30 27.20 -21.68
N PHE A 146 -26.94 26.72 -20.61
CA PHE A 146 -26.96 27.38 -19.30
C PHE A 146 -27.49 28.82 -19.36
N ALA A 147 -28.53 29.05 -20.17
CA ALA A 147 -29.17 30.36 -20.33
C ALA A 147 -29.70 30.92 -18.99
N SER A 148 -29.67 32.25 -18.84
CA SER A 148 -30.12 32.93 -17.62
C SER A 148 -31.61 32.73 -17.33
N GLU A 149 -32.44 32.51 -18.35
CA GLU A 149 -33.86 32.15 -18.22
C GLU A 149 -34.10 30.82 -17.50
N ASN A 150 -33.11 29.93 -17.52
CA ASN A 150 -33.14 28.64 -16.84
C ASN A 150 -32.47 28.69 -15.47
N LEU A 151 -31.87 29.82 -15.06
CA LEU A 151 -31.23 29.95 -13.75
C LEU A 151 -32.30 30.00 -12.65
N ILE A 152 -32.30 28.98 -11.78
CA ILE A 152 -33.26 28.87 -10.66
C ILE A 152 -32.62 29.14 -9.30
N GLY A 153 -31.30 29.29 -9.25
CA GLY A 153 -30.60 29.68 -8.04
C GLY A 153 -29.12 29.91 -8.29
N ALA A 154 -28.52 30.86 -7.58
CA ALA A 154 -27.09 31.13 -7.67
C ALA A 154 -26.52 31.32 -6.27
N GLY A 155 -25.37 30.70 -6.03
CA GLY A 155 -24.60 30.85 -4.81
C GLY A 155 -23.14 31.15 -5.11
N SER A 156 -22.34 31.32 -4.06
CA SER A 156 -20.92 31.64 -4.21
C SER A 156 -20.10 30.54 -4.90
N PHE A 157 -20.50 29.27 -4.74
CA PHE A 157 -19.79 28.10 -5.25
C PHE A 157 -20.43 27.44 -6.47
N CYS A 158 -21.68 27.78 -6.79
CA CYS A 158 -22.44 27.10 -7.84
C CYS A 158 -23.60 27.93 -8.37
N SER A 159 -24.05 27.57 -9.57
CA SER A 159 -25.29 28.04 -10.17
C SER A 159 -26.18 26.84 -10.48
N VAL A 160 -27.47 26.94 -10.24
CA VAL A 160 -28.45 25.87 -10.46
C VAL A 160 -29.36 26.27 -11.61
N TYR A 161 -29.44 25.41 -12.62
CA TYR A 161 -30.24 25.61 -13.81
C TYR A 161 -31.34 24.58 -13.90
N LYS A 162 -32.53 24.98 -14.35
CA LYS A 162 -33.57 24.07 -14.80
C LYS A 162 -33.16 23.49 -16.15
N GLY A 163 -33.25 22.18 -16.29
CA GLY A 163 -32.99 21.47 -17.53
C GLY A 163 -34.12 20.54 -17.91
N SER A 164 -34.24 20.26 -19.19
CA SER A 164 -35.17 19.25 -19.71
C SER A 164 -34.41 18.25 -20.57
N MET A 165 -34.44 16.99 -20.20
CA MET A 165 -33.72 15.91 -20.88
C MET A 165 -34.65 14.78 -21.28
N ARG A 166 -34.32 14.04 -22.35
CA ARG A 166 -35.04 12.83 -22.76
C ARG A 166 -34.40 11.62 -22.10
N SER A 167 -35.19 10.83 -21.37
CA SER A 167 -34.81 9.51 -20.88
C SER A 167 -35.93 8.54 -21.21
N ASN A 168 -35.64 7.45 -21.94
CA ASN A 168 -36.62 6.43 -22.33
C ASN A 168 -37.92 7.01 -22.96
N ASP A 169 -37.77 7.97 -23.88
CA ASP A 169 -38.87 8.70 -24.55
C ASP A 169 -39.79 9.54 -23.65
N GLN A 170 -39.45 9.69 -22.38
CA GLN A 170 -40.09 10.63 -21.46
C GLN A 170 -39.22 11.87 -21.24
N GLN A 171 -39.87 13.02 -21.17
CA GLN A 171 -39.22 14.28 -20.83
C GLN A 171 -39.09 14.38 -19.30
N VAL A 172 -37.86 14.39 -18.81
CA VAL A 172 -37.54 14.54 -17.39
C VAL A 172 -37.02 15.95 -17.15
N VAL A 173 -37.67 16.67 -16.24
CA VAL A 173 -37.22 17.98 -15.79
C VAL A 173 -36.24 17.78 -14.63
N VAL A 174 -35.09 18.43 -14.71
CA VAL A 174 -33.99 18.27 -13.77
C VAL A 174 -33.48 19.61 -13.27
N ALA A 175 -32.84 19.61 -12.10
CA ALA A 175 -32.05 20.74 -11.61
C ALA A 175 -30.56 20.41 -11.77
N VAL A 176 -29.85 21.20 -12.59
CA VAL A 176 -28.43 21.05 -12.90
C VAL A 176 -27.63 22.06 -12.10
N LYS A 177 -26.99 21.62 -11.03
CA LYS A 177 -26.11 22.43 -10.19
C LYS A 177 -24.69 22.41 -10.76
N VAL A 178 -24.32 23.48 -11.46
CA VAL A 178 -23.01 23.70 -12.07
C VAL A 178 -22.07 24.35 -11.04
N LEU A 179 -20.88 23.78 -10.87
CA LEU A 179 -19.91 24.25 -9.89
C LEU A 179 -19.02 25.34 -10.49
N ASN A 180 -18.78 26.41 -9.73
CA ASN A 180 -17.81 27.43 -10.09
C ASN A 180 -16.40 27.00 -9.68
N LEU A 181 -15.70 26.27 -10.56
CA LEU A 181 -14.38 25.71 -10.26
C LEU A 181 -13.28 26.77 -10.08
N LYS A 182 -13.52 28.03 -10.47
CA LYS A 182 -12.60 29.14 -10.21
C LYS A 182 -12.57 29.52 -8.72
N ARG A 183 -13.61 29.17 -7.95
CA ARG A 183 -13.68 29.43 -6.50
C ARG A 183 -12.88 28.39 -5.72
N ARG A 184 -11.95 28.85 -4.89
CA ARG A 184 -11.22 27.98 -3.94
C ARG A 184 -12.23 27.27 -3.04
N GLY A 185 -12.15 25.94 -2.97
CA GLY A 185 -13.11 25.13 -2.19
C GLY A 185 -14.25 24.51 -2.99
N ALA A 186 -14.52 24.96 -4.23
CA ALA A 186 -15.67 24.47 -5.00
C ALA A 186 -15.57 22.97 -5.34
N SER A 187 -14.39 22.50 -5.71
CA SER A 187 -14.16 21.07 -5.93
C SER A 187 -14.30 20.25 -4.64
N GLN A 188 -13.91 20.78 -3.48
CA GLN A 188 -14.09 20.11 -2.20
C GLN A 188 -15.58 20.02 -1.81
N SER A 189 -16.33 21.11 -2.00
CA SER A 189 -17.79 21.13 -1.78
C SER A 189 -18.50 20.10 -2.65
N PHE A 190 -18.09 19.99 -3.92
CA PHE A 190 -18.61 18.98 -4.84
C PHE A 190 -18.36 17.56 -4.35
N ILE A 191 -17.13 17.24 -3.93
CA ILE A 191 -16.80 15.91 -3.43
C ILE A 191 -17.56 15.60 -2.14
N ALA A 192 -17.65 16.54 -1.21
CA ALA A 192 -18.41 16.36 0.03
C ALA A 192 -19.89 16.10 -0.25
N GLU A 193 -20.49 16.84 -1.19
CA GLU A 193 -21.88 16.68 -1.57
C GLU A 193 -22.14 15.34 -2.29
N CYS A 194 -21.26 14.93 -3.20
CA CYS A 194 -21.29 13.59 -3.79
C CYS A 194 -21.23 12.49 -2.74
N GLU A 195 -20.29 12.57 -1.80
CA GLU A 195 -20.09 11.54 -0.77
C GLU A 195 -21.27 11.45 0.19
N THR A 196 -21.83 12.58 0.61
CA THR A 196 -22.97 12.63 1.53
C THR A 196 -24.26 12.12 0.90
N LEU A 197 -24.55 12.55 -0.33
CA LEU A 197 -25.82 12.23 -0.98
C LEU A 197 -25.80 10.89 -1.74
N ARG A 198 -24.61 10.32 -2.03
CA ARG A 198 -24.47 8.96 -2.60
C ARG A 198 -25.11 7.89 -1.73
N CYS A 199 -25.02 8.05 -0.40
CA CYS A 199 -25.46 7.04 0.56
C CYS A 199 -26.80 7.39 1.23
N ALA A 200 -27.34 8.58 0.97
CA ALA A 200 -28.59 9.04 1.57
C ALA A 200 -29.76 8.82 0.61
N ARG A 201 -30.67 7.90 0.95
CA ARG A 201 -31.95 7.69 0.25
C ARG A 201 -33.08 7.86 1.24
N HIS A 202 -33.80 8.97 1.15
CA HIS A 202 -34.91 9.27 2.05
C HIS A 202 -35.95 10.15 1.35
N ARG A 203 -37.24 9.96 1.68
CA ARG A 203 -38.37 10.70 1.08
C ARG A 203 -38.32 12.22 1.25
N ASN A 204 -37.56 12.70 2.23
CA ASN A 204 -37.42 14.13 2.53
C ASN A 204 -36.04 14.70 2.14
N LEU A 205 -35.22 13.93 1.41
CA LEU A 205 -33.94 14.40 0.87
C LEU A 205 -34.04 14.49 -0.65
N VAL A 206 -33.52 15.56 -1.22
CA VAL A 206 -33.47 15.73 -2.67
C VAL A 206 -32.65 14.61 -3.29
N LYS A 207 -33.22 13.96 -4.31
CA LYS A 207 -32.58 12.83 -4.99
C LYS A 207 -31.55 13.34 -5.99
N ILE A 208 -30.29 12.89 -5.84
CA ILE A 208 -29.30 12.99 -6.92
C ILE A 208 -29.65 11.95 -7.98
N LEU A 209 -29.83 12.41 -9.21
CA LEU A 209 -30.04 11.56 -10.38
C LEU A 209 -28.72 11.11 -10.97
N THR A 210 -27.74 12.01 -11.09
CA THR A 210 -26.40 11.68 -11.57
C THR A 210 -25.39 12.80 -11.29
N VAL A 211 -24.13 12.53 -11.61
CA VAL A 211 -23.00 13.44 -11.46
C VAL A 211 -22.27 13.55 -12.79
N CYS A 212 -21.93 14.77 -13.21
CA CYS A 212 -21.10 15.03 -14.37
C CYS A 212 -19.74 15.55 -13.91
N SER A 213 -18.67 14.88 -14.33
CA SER A 213 -17.29 15.36 -14.22
C SER A 213 -16.66 15.16 -15.59
N SER A 214 -16.53 16.24 -16.35
CA SER A 214 -16.12 16.22 -17.75
C SER A 214 -15.30 17.47 -18.09
N ILE A 215 -15.16 17.77 -19.37
CA ILE A 215 -14.48 18.94 -19.91
C ILE A 215 -15.50 19.69 -20.78
N ASP A 216 -15.52 21.01 -20.69
CA ASP A 216 -16.39 21.84 -21.54
C ASP A 216 -15.86 21.97 -22.98
N PHE A 217 -16.58 22.69 -23.84
CA PHE A 217 -16.17 22.90 -25.24
C PHE A 217 -14.91 23.76 -25.39
N GLU A 218 -14.51 24.49 -24.33
CA GLU A 218 -13.30 25.32 -24.31
C GLU A 218 -12.08 24.58 -23.76
N GLY A 219 -12.25 23.33 -23.30
CA GLY A 219 -11.17 22.52 -22.74
C GLY A 219 -10.96 22.70 -21.24
N HIS A 220 -11.85 23.37 -20.53
CA HIS A 220 -11.78 23.53 -19.08
C HIS A 220 -12.51 22.42 -18.33
N ASP A 221 -12.04 22.11 -17.12
CA ASP A 221 -12.73 21.19 -16.22
C ASP A 221 -14.17 21.66 -15.97
N PHE A 222 -15.12 20.73 -16.08
CA PHE A 222 -16.53 20.96 -15.81
C PHE A 222 -17.04 19.95 -14.78
N LYS A 223 -17.75 20.44 -13.77
CA LYS A 223 -18.40 19.59 -12.76
C LYS A 223 -19.82 20.07 -12.48
N ALA A 224 -20.76 19.13 -12.49
CA ALA A 224 -22.15 19.39 -12.16
C ALA A 224 -22.80 18.22 -11.41
N LEU A 225 -23.79 18.54 -10.58
CA LEU A 225 -24.68 17.60 -9.92
C LEU A 225 -26.07 17.74 -10.52
N VAL A 226 -26.70 16.63 -10.87
CA VAL A 226 -28.04 16.60 -11.47
C VAL A 226 -29.01 16.03 -10.45
N TYR A 227 -30.01 16.82 -10.09
CA TYR A 227 -31.06 16.47 -9.14
C TYR A 227 -32.41 16.36 -9.82
N GLU A 228 -33.32 15.66 -9.15
CA GLU A 228 -34.74 15.79 -9.42
C GLU A 228 -35.19 17.25 -9.24
N PHE A 229 -35.98 17.74 -10.18
CA PHE A 229 -36.51 19.10 -10.11
C PHE A 229 -37.66 19.19 -9.10
N LEU A 230 -37.57 20.13 -8.15
CA LEU A 230 -38.64 20.42 -7.20
C LEU A 230 -39.48 21.60 -7.72
N PRO A 231 -40.75 21.36 -8.15
CA PRO A 231 -41.53 22.38 -8.85
C PRO A 231 -41.94 23.56 -7.97
N ASN A 232 -42.02 23.36 -6.66
CA ASN A 232 -42.39 24.40 -5.71
C ASN A 232 -41.21 25.25 -5.25
N GLY A 233 -40.01 25.09 -5.82
CA GLY A 233 -38.86 25.91 -5.43
C GLY A 233 -38.39 25.65 -3.99
N ASN A 234 -37.72 26.65 -3.40
CA ASN A 234 -37.15 26.55 -2.06
C ASN A 234 -38.06 27.20 -1.00
N LEU A 235 -37.91 26.81 0.26
CA LEU A 235 -38.74 27.30 1.37
C LEU A 235 -38.56 28.81 1.63
N ASP A 236 -37.36 29.35 1.39
CA ASP A 236 -37.05 30.77 1.61
C ASP A 236 -37.94 31.67 0.74
N GLU A 237 -38.12 31.29 -0.53
CA GLU A 237 -39.05 31.96 -1.45
C GLU A 237 -40.48 31.95 -0.91
N TRP A 238 -40.97 30.83 -0.37
CA TRP A 238 -42.32 30.74 0.19
C TRP A 238 -42.50 31.56 1.46
N LEU A 239 -41.50 31.60 2.34
CA LEU A 239 -41.55 32.36 3.58
C LEU A 239 -41.54 33.87 3.33
N HIS A 240 -40.91 34.31 2.25
CA HIS A 240 -40.74 35.73 1.92
C HIS A 240 -41.65 36.22 0.77
N GLN A 241 -42.57 35.38 0.29
CA GLN A 241 -43.49 35.68 -0.82
C GLN A 241 -44.62 36.70 -0.50
N GLN A 242 -44.75 37.20 0.74
CA GLN A 242 -45.90 38.02 1.18
C GLN A 242 -45.62 39.47 1.64
N ILE A 243 -44.60 40.17 1.11
CA ILE A 243 -44.44 41.62 1.41
C ILE A 243 -44.63 42.54 0.19
N MET A 244 -44.62 42.04 -1.05
CA MET A 244 -44.76 42.90 -2.24
C MET A 244 -46.07 42.61 -3.00
N GLY A 245 -47.19 42.76 -2.30
CA GLY A 245 -48.54 42.68 -2.86
C GLY A 245 -49.35 43.93 -2.54
N GLY A 246 -48.94 45.10 -3.03
CA GLY A 246 -49.77 46.31 -2.94
C GLY A 246 -49.04 47.60 -3.33
N GLY A 247 -49.27 48.07 -4.55
CA GLY A 247 -48.88 49.42 -4.98
C GLY A 247 -48.22 49.42 -6.35
N GLY A 248 -49.01 49.75 -7.37
CA GLY A 248 -48.55 49.75 -8.76
C GLY A 248 -47.60 50.89 -9.14
N GLY A 249 -47.08 50.78 -10.36
CA GLY A 249 -46.68 51.93 -11.17
C GLY A 249 -45.19 52.27 -11.16
N GLY A 250 -44.50 51.82 -12.21
CA GLY A 250 -43.56 52.69 -12.94
C GLY A 250 -42.07 52.58 -12.58
N GLY A 251 -41.27 52.48 -13.65
CA GLY A 251 -39.90 52.98 -13.68
C GLY A 251 -38.82 51.95 -13.36
N GLY A 252 -38.01 51.60 -14.36
CA GLY A 252 -36.78 50.85 -14.15
C GLY A 252 -35.72 51.65 -13.41
N VAL A 253 -34.60 50.99 -13.09
CA VAL A 253 -33.20 51.46 -13.21
C VAL A 253 -32.27 50.38 -12.65
N ASN A 254 -31.47 49.81 -13.55
CA ASN A 254 -30.01 49.68 -13.51
C ASN A 254 -29.23 49.59 -12.16
N THR A 255 -28.35 48.56 -12.13
CA THR A 255 -26.94 48.55 -11.68
C THR A 255 -26.49 48.73 -10.21
N ARG A 256 -25.56 47.82 -9.87
CA ARG A 256 -24.37 47.91 -8.99
C ARG A 256 -24.57 47.86 -7.46
N GLN A 257 -23.96 46.86 -6.81
CA GLN A 257 -22.55 46.85 -6.38
C GLN A 257 -22.02 45.42 -6.35
#